data_AF-A0A2G5DWX5-F1
#
_entry.id   AF-A0A2G5DWX5-F1
#
_cell.length_a   1.000
_cell.length_b   1.000
_cell.length_c   1.000
_cell.angle_alpha   90.00
_cell.angle_beta   90.00
_cell.angle_gamma   90.00
#
_symmetry.space_group_name_H-M   'P 1'
#
loop_
_entity.id
_entity.type
_entity.pdbx_description
1 polymer ?
#
loop_
_entity_poly.entity_id
_entity_poly.type
_entity_poly.pdbx_seq_one_letter_code
_entity_poly.pdbx_strand_id
1 'polypeptide(L)'
;MEKLRNEYLFPEICQREFEHIQKHPDAKLISLGIGDTTEPIPDIITLAMAEHSRALSTAKGYKGYGAEQGNKELRKMIVETMYQFVGIKDTEVFVSDGAQCDISRIQLLLGSNVTTAVQDPSFPGLMMHLNHDDFEECL
;
A
#
# COMPACT_ATOMS: atom_id res chain seq x y z
N MET A 1 -23.98 -9.58 -10.10
CA MET A 1 -22.57 -9.22 -10.37
C MET A 1 -22.59 -7.93 -11.17
N GLU A 2 -22.75 -6.79 -10.50
CA GLU A 2 -22.64 -5.44 -11.09
C GLU A 2 -22.67 -4.45 -9.92
N LYS A 3 -21.51 -4.21 -9.29
CA LYS A 3 -21.37 -3.31 -8.13
C LYS A 3 -20.06 -2.50 -8.11
N LEU A 4 -19.38 -2.37 -9.25
CA LEU A 4 -18.27 -1.44 -9.41
C LEU A 4 -18.67 -0.40 -10.44
N ARG A 5 -18.85 0.86 -10.01
CA ARG A 5 -18.85 1.97 -10.95
C ARG A 5 -17.40 2.14 -11.43
N ASN A 6 -17.21 2.26 -12.74
CA ASN A 6 -15.90 2.34 -13.41
C ASN A 6 -15.11 3.64 -13.13
N GLU A 7 -15.30 4.28 -11.97
CA GLU A 7 -14.64 5.53 -11.62
C GLU A 7 -13.25 5.26 -11.03
N TYR A 8 -12.41 4.62 -11.82
CA TYR A 8 -11.00 4.46 -11.53
C TYR A 8 -10.28 5.78 -11.81
N LEU A 9 -10.35 6.69 -10.83
CA LEU A 9 -9.76 8.04 -10.90
C LEU A 9 -8.35 8.02 -11.50
N PHE A 10 -7.47 7.15 -11.00
CA PHE A 10 -6.06 7.12 -11.43
C PHE A 10 -5.86 6.57 -12.85
N PRO A 11 -6.42 5.41 -13.24
CA PRO A 11 -6.44 4.97 -14.64
C PRO A 11 -6.96 6.01 -15.64
N GLU A 12 -8.01 6.75 -15.30
CA GLU A 12 -8.55 7.82 -16.15
C GLU A 12 -7.55 8.99 -16.29
N ILE A 13 -6.90 9.40 -15.20
CA ILE A 13 -5.86 10.43 -15.23
C ILE A 13 -4.67 9.98 -16.10
N CYS A 14 -4.20 8.73 -15.93
CA CYS A 14 -3.13 8.17 -16.74
C CYS A 14 -3.48 8.14 -18.23
N GLN A 15 -4.72 7.75 -18.58
CA GLN A 15 -5.19 7.74 -19.96
C GLN A 15 -5.17 9.16 -20.56
N ARG A 16 -5.68 10.16 -19.82
CA ARG A 16 -5.70 11.55 -20.28
C ARG A 16 -4.31 12.14 -20.43
N GLU A 17 -3.40 11.82 -19.51
CA GLU A 17 -1.98 12.19 -19.61
C GLU A 17 -1.36 11.62 -20.90
N PHE A 18 -1.59 10.35 -21.19
CA PHE A 18 -1.09 9.71 -22.41
C PHE A 18 -1.68 10.32 -23.69
N GLU A 19 -2.98 10.59 -23.73
CA GLU A 19 -3.62 11.26 -24.87
C GLU A 19 -3.11 12.69 -25.07
N HIS A 20 -2.83 13.41 -23.98
CA HIS A 20 -2.29 14.76 -24.03
C HIS A 20 -0.87 14.78 -24.64
N ILE A 21 0.00 13.87 -24.20
CA ILE A 21 1.36 13.73 -24.74
C ILE A 21 1.33 13.39 -26.23
N GLN A 22 0.41 12.52 -26.68
CA GLN A 22 0.26 12.19 -28.10
C GLN A 22 -0.20 13.39 -28.95
N LYS A 23 -1.13 14.19 -28.42
CA LYS A 23 -1.65 15.39 -29.13
C LYS A 23 -0.65 16.54 -29.13
N HIS A 24 0.24 16.59 -28.14
CA HIS A 24 1.20 17.66 -27.94
C HIS A 24 2.61 17.08 -27.69
N PRO A 25 3.27 16.49 -28.71
CA PRO A 25 4.57 15.83 -28.55
C PRO A 25 5.69 16.76 -28.09
N ASP A 26 5.58 18.06 -28.37
CA ASP A 26 6.55 19.08 -27.94
C ASP A 26 6.29 19.62 -26.52
N ALA A 27 5.16 19.26 -25.90
CA ALA A 27 4.82 19.72 -24.57
C ALA A 27 5.62 18.97 -23.50
N LYS A 28 6.24 19.73 -22.59
CA LYS A 28 6.87 19.17 -21.38
C LYS A 28 5.82 19.06 -20.29
N LEU A 29 5.14 17.92 -20.24
CA LEU A 29 4.17 17.64 -19.20
C LEU A 29 4.86 17.48 -17.83
N ILE A 30 4.29 18.11 -16.81
CA ILE A 30 4.69 17.93 -15.40
C ILE A 30 3.52 17.27 -14.70
N SER A 31 3.71 16.03 -14.23
CA SER A 31 2.69 15.28 -13.51
C SER A 31 2.74 15.62 -12.02
N LEU A 32 1.65 16.20 -11.51
CA LEU A 32 1.44 16.52 -10.09
C LEU A 32 0.14 15.87 -9.57
N GLY A 33 -0.30 14.79 -10.22
CA GLY A 33 -1.56 14.11 -9.94
C GLY A 33 -1.39 12.95 -8.95
N ILE A 34 -0.83 11.84 -9.43
CA ILE A 34 -0.58 10.65 -8.61
C ILE A 34 0.59 10.93 -7.66
N GLY A 35 0.40 10.66 -6.38
CA GLY A 35 1.44 10.81 -5.34
C GLY A 35 2.49 9.70 -5.36
N ASP A 36 3.08 9.43 -6.53
CA ASP A 36 4.20 8.50 -6.65
C ASP A 36 5.52 9.18 -6.25
N THR A 37 6.44 8.42 -5.68
CA THR A 37 7.75 8.94 -5.26
C THR A 37 8.67 9.10 -6.47
N THR A 38 9.41 10.21 -6.54
CA THR A 38 10.30 10.52 -7.67
C THR A 38 11.79 10.38 -7.36
N GLU A 39 12.16 10.35 -6.08
CA GLU A 39 13.56 10.35 -5.65
C GLU A 39 14.12 8.93 -5.51
N PRO A 40 15.44 8.74 -5.75
CA PRO A 40 16.07 7.44 -5.57
C PRO A 40 16.04 7.00 -4.11
N ILE A 41 15.93 5.69 -3.90
CA ILE A 41 16.05 5.08 -2.58
C ILE A 41 17.49 5.32 -2.07
N PRO A 42 17.68 5.82 -0.83
CA PRO A 42 19.02 6.03 -0.26
C PRO A 42 19.90 4.78 -0.31
N ASP A 43 21.18 4.97 -0.65
CA ASP A 43 22.15 3.88 -0.87
C ASP A 43 22.25 2.91 0.30
N ILE A 44 22.12 3.39 1.54
CA ILE A 44 22.17 2.54 2.73
C ILE A 44 21.08 1.45 2.71
N ILE A 45 19.92 1.73 2.12
CA ILE A 45 18.82 0.77 1.98
C ILE A 45 19.08 -0.15 0.78
N THR A 46 19.43 0.40 -0.37
CA THR A 46 19.64 -0.39 -1.60
C THR A 46 20.83 -1.34 -1.49
N LEU A 47 21.91 -0.93 -0.81
CA LEU A 47 23.05 -1.78 -0.51
C LEU A 47 22.66 -2.96 0.40
N ALA A 48 21.89 -2.71 1.46
CA ALA A 48 21.41 -3.78 2.35
C ALA A 48 20.51 -4.79 1.60
N MET A 49 19.64 -4.31 0.70
CA MET A 49 18.84 -5.17 -0.17
C MET A 49 19.71 -6.03 -1.11
N ALA A 50 20.73 -5.42 -1.73
CA ALA A 50 21.64 -6.11 -2.63
C ALA A 50 22.49 -7.16 -1.89
N GLU A 51 22.98 -6.83 -0.69
CA GLU A 51 23.70 -7.77 0.18
C GLU A 51 22.81 -8.94 0.59
N HIS A 52 21.56 -8.68 0.99
CA HIS A 52 20.61 -9.74 1.33
C HIS A 52 20.35 -10.66 0.14
N SER A 53 20.12 -10.10 -1.04
CA SER A 53 19.93 -10.86 -2.28
C SER A 53 21.14 -11.76 -2.60
N ARG A 54 22.36 -11.22 -2.49
CA ARG A 54 23.59 -12.03 -2.66
C ARG A 54 23.72 -13.12 -1.61
N ALA A 55 23.39 -12.83 -0.35
CA ALA A 55 23.49 -13.80 0.75
C ALA A 55 22.63 -15.05 0.51
N LEU A 56 21.48 -14.91 -0.16
CA LEU A 56 20.59 -16.02 -0.53
C LEU A 56 21.26 -17.04 -1.49
N SER A 57 22.37 -16.70 -2.15
CA SER A 57 23.16 -17.62 -2.97
C SER A 57 24.09 -18.54 -2.18
N THR A 58 24.16 -18.39 -0.86
CA THR A 58 25.07 -19.15 0.02
C THR A 58 24.30 -20.08 0.94
N ALA A 59 24.85 -21.24 1.27
CA ALA A 59 24.22 -22.18 2.20
C ALA A 59 23.96 -21.58 3.59
N LYS A 60 24.80 -20.62 4.03
CA LYS A 60 24.65 -19.93 5.32
C LYS A 60 23.56 -18.86 5.29
N GLY A 61 23.44 -18.12 4.19
CA GLY A 61 22.53 -16.99 4.06
C GLY A 61 21.14 -17.35 3.54
N TYR A 62 21.01 -18.48 2.84
CA TYR A 62 19.75 -18.95 2.31
C TYR A 62 18.73 -19.25 3.42
N LYS A 63 17.50 -18.75 3.23
CA LYS A 63 16.33 -19.07 4.04
C LYS A 63 15.14 -19.27 3.10
N GLY A 64 14.31 -20.26 3.38
CA GLY A 64 13.05 -20.50 2.66
C GLY A 64 11.94 -19.58 3.16
N TYR A 65 10.74 -20.14 3.37
CA TYR A 65 9.62 -19.38 3.95
C TYR A 65 10.01 -18.73 5.29
N GLY A 66 9.65 -17.45 5.42
CA GLY A 66 9.71 -16.73 6.69
C GLY A 66 8.44 -16.94 7.51
N ALA A 67 8.39 -16.32 8.70
CA ALA A 67 7.15 -16.23 9.45
C ALA A 67 6.14 -15.34 8.72
N GLU A 68 4.89 -15.77 8.63
CA GLU A 68 3.81 -15.11 7.89
C GLU A 68 3.48 -13.72 8.46
N GLN A 69 3.66 -13.55 9.77
CA GLN A 69 3.51 -12.27 10.46
C GLN A 69 4.66 -11.28 10.14
N GLY A 70 5.74 -11.76 9.54
CA GLY A 70 6.96 -11.01 9.26
C GLY A 70 8.12 -11.33 10.20
N ASN A 71 9.32 -10.95 9.77
CA ASN A 71 10.57 -11.14 10.51
C ASN A 71 10.47 -10.50 11.91
N LYS A 72 10.82 -11.28 12.96
CA LYS A 72 10.73 -10.83 14.36
C LYS A 72 11.60 -9.62 14.68
N GLU A 73 12.80 -9.54 14.11
CA GLU A 73 13.70 -8.39 14.31
C GLU A 73 13.10 -7.14 13.68
N LEU A 74 12.54 -7.26 12.47
CA LEU A 74 11.84 -6.14 11.83
C LEU A 74 10.64 -5.65 12.67
N ARG A 75 9.81 -6.58 13.17
CA ARG A 75 8.67 -6.23 14.03
C ARG A 75 9.10 -5.48 15.30
N LYS A 76 10.17 -5.93 15.96
CA LYS A 76 10.73 -5.23 17.13
C LYS A 76 11.22 -3.83 16.77
N MET A 77 11.98 -3.69 15.67
CA MET A 77 12.48 -2.39 15.22
C MET A 77 11.34 -1.41 14.89
N ILE A 78 10.24 -1.88 14.31
CA ILE A 78 9.04 -1.06 14.06
C ILE A 78 8.48 -0.54 15.39
N VAL A 79 8.31 -1.40 16.39
CA VAL A 79 7.83 -0.99 17.72
C VAL A 79 8.75 0.03 18.36
N GLU A 80 10.06 -0.24 18.37
CA GLU A 80 11.06 0.63 19.00
C GLU A 80 11.17 1.99 18.29
N THR A 81 10.99 2.04 16.97
CA THR A 81 11.15 3.27 16.18
C THR A 81 9.86 4.10 16.13
N MET A 82 8.71 3.45 15.97
CA MET A 82 7.43 4.13 15.69
C MET A 82 6.45 4.13 16.87
N TYR A 83 6.58 3.21 17.82
CA TYR A 83 5.60 2.99 18.89
C TYR A 83 6.20 2.93 20.30
N GLN A 84 7.41 3.48 20.50
CA GLN A 84 8.22 3.35 21.73
C GLN A 84 7.46 3.66 23.03
N PHE A 85 6.52 4.60 22.99
CA PHE A 85 5.78 5.09 24.17
C PHE A 85 4.30 4.70 24.19
N VAL A 86 3.88 3.85 23.25
CA VAL A 86 2.46 3.47 23.07
C VAL A 86 2.14 2.13 23.76
N GLY A 87 3.16 1.36 24.15
CA GLY A 87 2.98 0.06 24.81
C GLY A 87 2.63 -1.09 23.86
N ILE A 88 2.81 -0.90 22.56
CA ILE A 88 2.64 -1.92 21.53
C ILE A 88 3.75 -2.98 21.63
N LYS A 89 3.39 -4.24 21.46
CA LYS A 89 4.31 -5.39 21.45
C LYS A 89 4.67 -5.78 20.02
N ASP A 90 5.83 -6.41 19.82
CA ASP A 90 6.21 -6.91 18.51
C ASP A 90 5.19 -7.91 17.96
N THR A 91 4.52 -8.66 18.83
CA THR A 91 3.46 -9.62 18.48
C THR A 91 2.17 -8.98 17.97
N GLU A 92 2.00 -7.67 18.11
CA GLU A 92 0.85 -6.89 17.62
C GLU A 92 1.15 -6.25 16.25
N VAL A 93 2.40 -6.35 15.77
CA VAL A 93 2.80 -5.86 14.45
C VAL A 93 2.69 -7.00 13.43
N PHE A 94 2.05 -6.71 12.29
CA PHE A 94 1.96 -7.61 11.13
C PHE A 94 2.59 -6.91 9.94
N VAL A 95 3.65 -7.50 9.38
CA VAL A 95 4.36 -6.93 8.22
C VAL A 95 3.68 -7.42 6.96
N SER A 96 3.39 -6.49 6.04
CA SER A 96 2.77 -6.78 4.76
C SER A 96 3.56 -6.22 3.59
N ASP A 97 3.11 -6.55 2.40
CA ASP A 97 3.54 -6.03 1.10
C ASP A 97 2.95 -4.65 0.77
N GLY A 98 2.12 -4.07 1.64
CA GLY A 98 1.62 -2.72 1.46
C GLY A 98 0.25 -2.46 2.09
N ALA A 99 0.00 -1.19 2.42
CA ALA A 99 -1.22 -0.75 3.08
C ALA A 99 -2.50 -1.05 2.26
N GLN A 100 -2.44 -0.96 0.93
CA GLN A 100 -3.59 -1.27 0.07
C GLN A 100 -4.01 -2.74 0.18
N CYS A 101 -3.03 -3.66 0.18
CA CYS A 101 -3.30 -5.09 0.37
C CYS A 101 -3.91 -5.37 1.76
N ASP A 102 -3.42 -4.67 2.80
CA ASP A 102 -3.93 -4.85 4.16
C ASP A 102 -5.35 -4.32 4.34
N ILE A 103 -5.71 -3.20 3.68
CA ILE A 103 -7.10 -2.74 3.66
C ILE A 103 -8.01 -3.86 3.14
N SER A 104 -7.67 -4.49 2.01
CA SER A 104 -8.47 -5.60 1.47
C SER A 104 -8.50 -6.83 2.40
N ARG A 105 -7.38 -7.18 3.04
CA ARG A 105 -7.31 -8.31 4.00
C ARG A 105 -8.16 -8.05 5.23
N ILE A 106 -8.16 -6.82 5.74
CA ILE A 106 -8.99 -6.41 6.88
C ILE A 106 -10.47 -6.43 6.50
N GLN A 107 -10.84 -5.93 5.32
CA GLN A 107 -12.23 -6.03 4.84
C GLN A 107 -12.70 -7.48 4.72
N LEU A 108 -11.85 -8.37 4.21
CA LEU A 108 -12.15 -9.80 4.15
C LEU A 108 -12.34 -10.40 5.56
N LEU A 109 -11.53 -9.98 6.53
CA LEU A 109 -11.63 -10.41 7.93
C LEU A 109 -12.92 -9.94 8.61
N LEU A 110 -13.34 -8.69 8.39
CA LEU A 110 -14.56 -8.12 8.95
C LEU A 110 -15.83 -8.73 8.33
N GLY A 111 -15.74 -9.18 7.07
CA GLY A 111 -16.83 -9.80 6.34
C GLY A 111 -17.83 -8.79 5.80
N SER A 112 -18.86 -9.27 5.09
CA SER A 112 -19.80 -8.43 4.35
C SER A 112 -20.96 -7.88 5.18
N ASN A 113 -21.00 -8.13 6.49
CA ASN A 113 -22.14 -7.81 7.36
C ASN A 113 -21.77 -6.74 8.40
N VAL A 114 -20.94 -5.78 7.99
CA VAL A 114 -20.51 -4.65 8.80
C VAL A 114 -20.77 -3.34 8.04
N THR A 115 -21.27 -2.34 8.74
CA THR A 115 -21.38 -0.97 8.22
C THR A 115 -20.07 -0.24 8.48
N THR A 116 -19.54 0.48 7.48
CA THR A 116 -18.27 1.20 7.57
C THR A 116 -18.51 2.70 7.34
N ALA A 117 -17.90 3.54 8.18
CA ALA A 117 -17.86 4.98 7.97
C ALA A 117 -16.53 5.41 7.34
N VAL A 118 -16.56 6.37 6.42
CA VAL A 118 -15.37 6.98 5.79
C VAL A 118 -15.45 8.49 5.87
N GLN A 119 -14.29 9.15 5.77
CA GLN A 119 -14.22 10.61 5.67
C GLN A 119 -14.74 11.10 4.31
N ASP A 120 -15.21 12.35 4.25
CA ASP A 120 -15.51 13.05 3.00
C ASP A 120 -14.77 14.40 2.94
N PRO A 121 -13.78 14.59 2.04
CA PRO A 121 -13.29 13.62 1.03
C PRO A 121 -12.41 12.52 1.64
N SER A 122 -12.36 11.36 1.00
CA SER A 122 -11.49 10.23 1.38
C SER A 122 -10.68 9.65 0.23
N PHE A 123 -9.69 8.82 0.59
CA PHE A 123 -8.92 8.05 -0.38
C PHE A 123 -9.81 6.99 -1.07
N PRO A 124 -9.95 7.01 -2.41
CA PRO A 124 -10.84 6.10 -3.13
C PRO A 124 -10.55 4.62 -2.91
N GLY A 125 -9.29 4.26 -2.62
CA GLY A 125 -8.91 2.87 -2.35
C GLY A 125 -9.56 2.29 -1.09
N LEU A 126 -10.02 3.11 -0.13
CA LEU A 126 -10.83 2.63 0.99
C LEU A 126 -12.25 2.28 0.52
N MET A 127 -12.88 3.15 -0.28
CA MET A 127 -14.25 2.96 -0.76
C MET A 127 -14.39 1.86 -1.80
N MET A 128 -13.39 1.64 -2.66
CA MET A 128 -13.43 0.60 -3.71
C MET A 128 -13.54 -0.83 -3.16
N HIS A 129 -13.16 -1.05 -1.90
CA HIS A 129 -13.24 -2.35 -1.25
C HIS A 129 -14.48 -2.52 -0.37
N LEU A 130 -15.34 -1.49 -0.28
CA LEU A 130 -16.58 -1.50 0.50
C LEU A 130 -17.78 -1.83 -0.39
N ASN A 131 -18.77 -2.53 0.19
CA ASN A 131 -20.05 -2.75 -0.48
C ASN A 131 -20.81 -1.43 -0.55
N HIS A 132 -21.21 -1.05 -1.77
CA HIS A 132 -21.82 0.26 -2.04
C HIS A 132 -23.20 0.48 -1.39
N ASP A 133 -23.83 -0.56 -0.84
CA ASP A 133 -25.15 -0.50 -0.20
C ASP A 133 -25.09 -0.04 1.26
N ASP A 134 -23.89 0.07 1.85
CA ASP A 134 -23.70 0.42 3.27
C ASP A 134 -23.32 1.90 3.50
N PHE A 135 -23.36 2.73 2.44
CA PHE A 135 -23.16 4.17 2.57
C PHE A 135 -24.48 4.83 2.98
N GLU A 136 -24.79 4.82 4.28
CA GLU A 136 -25.67 5.85 4.84
C GLU A 136 -24.85 7.14 5.03
N GLU A 137 -25.30 8.20 4.35
CA GLU A 137 -24.79 9.55 4.54
C GLU A 137 -25.09 9.96 6.00
N CYS A 138 -24.09 9.83 6.87
CA CYS A 138 -24.18 10.32 8.25
C CYS A 138 -24.14 11.86 8.22
N LEU A 139 -25.31 12.48 8.04
CA LEU A 139 -25.56 13.90 8.30
C LEU A 139 -25.73 14.17 9.80
#